data_AF-A0A418WAM9-F1
#
_entry.id   AF-A0A418WAM9-F1
#
_cell.length_a   1.000
_cell.length_b   1.000
_cell.length_c   1.000
_cell.angle_alpha   90.00
_cell.angle_beta   90.00
_cell.angle_gamma   90.00
#
_symmetry.space_group_name_H-M   'P 1'
#
loop_
_entity.id
_entity.type
_entity.pdbx_description
1 polymer ?
#
loop_
_entity_poly.entity_id
_entity_poly.type
_entity_poly.pdbx_seq_one_letter_code
_entity_poly.pdbx_strand_id
1 'polypeptide(L)'
;MSLNGAMSAALSGLNAHQRALQIVSSNVSNAQTAAYTRKSVTVQAQDNPGQGVTTIAVTRATDAALAQDLVAYTALAGQTGAQASYMKQLSSLFGSANGNADLATATEDFTSAWAVLQASPDSVEAQADVVAKAAALVDTVNRLAEGVDKVDAQVQADTGAAVDDINGILTDIDSLNDRITAGRREAGDTVELEDQRDALVLRLSNLIDVKTIPGRTVAWRSIPPAAPPWSISRPPGSPMTAPMSPGPAMPSR
;
A
#
# COMPACT_ATOMS: atom_id res chain seq x y z
N MET A 1 -9.87 10.08 -61.17
CA MET A 1 -9.89 9.19 -59.98
C MET A 1 -10.05 7.76 -60.48
N SER A 2 -9.15 6.84 -60.11
CA SER A 2 -9.32 5.42 -60.47
C SER A 2 -10.35 4.79 -59.53
N LEU A 3 -11.15 3.85 -60.04
CA LEU A 3 -12.11 3.07 -59.24
C LEU A 3 -11.44 2.44 -58.01
N ASN A 4 -10.17 2.03 -58.16
CA ASN A 4 -9.35 1.46 -57.10
C ASN A 4 -9.09 2.44 -55.93
N GLY A 5 -8.86 3.73 -56.22
CA GLY A 5 -8.69 4.76 -55.19
C GLY A 5 -9.99 5.05 -54.43
N ALA A 6 -11.12 5.10 -55.14
CA ALA A 6 -12.43 5.29 -54.52
C ALA A 6 -12.83 4.10 -53.62
N MET A 7 -12.55 2.86 -54.06
CA MET A 7 -12.78 1.66 -53.24
C MET A 7 -11.87 1.61 -52.01
N SER A 8 -10.58 1.95 -52.16
CA SER A 8 -9.64 2.04 -51.04
C SER A 8 -10.07 3.07 -50.00
N ALA A 9 -10.54 4.24 -50.45
CA ALA A 9 -11.04 5.29 -49.58
C ALA A 9 -12.35 4.90 -48.87
N ALA A 10 -13.27 4.22 -49.56
CA ALA A 10 -14.49 3.69 -48.95
C ALA A 10 -14.19 2.61 -47.91
N LEU A 11 -13.24 1.71 -48.18
CA LEU A 11 -12.83 0.66 -47.24
C LEU A 11 -12.14 1.24 -46.00
N SER A 12 -11.26 2.23 -46.17
CA SER A 12 -10.60 2.88 -45.04
C SER A 12 -11.58 3.68 -44.17
N GLY A 13 -12.55 4.36 -44.79
CA GLY A 13 -13.67 4.99 -44.08
C GLY A 13 -14.52 3.99 -43.29
N LEU A 14 -14.87 2.86 -43.90
CA LEU A 14 -15.64 1.80 -43.23
C LEU A 14 -14.88 1.22 -42.02
N ASN A 15 -13.59 0.92 -42.19
CA ASN A 15 -12.75 0.41 -41.09
C ASN A 15 -12.65 1.42 -39.94
N ALA A 16 -12.49 2.71 -40.24
CA ALA A 16 -12.46 3.76 -39.23
C ALA A 16 -13.78 3.86 -38.47
N HIS A 17 -14.92 3.78 -39.16
CA HIS A 17 -16.24 3.75 -38.53
C HIS A 17 -16.49 2.48 -37.72
N GLN A 18 -16.05 1.31 -38.20
CA GLN A 18 -16.13 0.07 -37.44
C GLN A 18 -15.34 0.17 -36.13
N ARG A 19 -14.13 0.74 -36.18
CA ARG A 19 -13.32 0.98 -34.97
C ARG A 19 -14.00 1.98 -34.03
N ALA A 20 -14.56 3.07 -34.55
CA ALA A 20 -15.32 4.02 -33.75
C ALA A 20 -16.52 3.38 -33.04
N LEU A 21 -17.27 2.52 -33.74
CA LEU A 21 -18.39 1.78 -33.16
C LEU A 21 -17.94 0.79 -32.08
N GLN A 22 -16.79 0.11 -32.26
CA GLN A 22 -16.20 -0.74 -31.21
C GLN A 22 -15.86 0.06 -29.95
N ILE A 23 -15.30 1.26 -30.09
CA ILE A 23 -14.98 2.14 -28.96
C ILE A 23 -16.26 2.63 -28.27
N VAL A 24 -17.28 3.04 -29.03
CA VAL A 24 -18.58 3.41 -28.47
C VAL A 24 -19.20 2.23 -27.73
N SER A 25 -19.21 1.03 -28.33
CA SER A 25 -19.72 -0.19 -27.68
C SER A 25 -18.97 -0.48 -26.37
N SER A 26 -17.65 -0.35 -26.38
CA SER A 26 -16.81 -0.58 -25.19
C SER A 26 -17.08 0.46 -24.09
N ASN A 27 -17.25 1.73 -24.47
CA ASN A 27 -17.60 2.79 -23.53
C ASN A 27 -18.97 2.54 -22.89
N VAL A 28 -19.96 2.11 -23.68
CA VAL A 28 -21.31 1.83 -23.19
C VAL A 28 -21.31 0.59 -22.28
N SER A 29 -20.64 -0.50 -22.69
CA SER A 29 -20.61 -1.73 -21.91
C SER A 29 -19.89 -1.57 -20.58
N ASN A 30 -18.87 -0.70 -20.51
CA ASN A 30 -18.06 -0.47 -19.32
C ASN A 30 -18.39 0.86 -18.62
N ALA A 31 -19.51 1.51 -18.98
CA ALA A 31 -19.89 2.80 -18.42
C ALA A 31 -20.07 2.77 -16.88
N GLN A 32 -20.36 1.59 -16.33
CA GLN A 32 -20.53 1.37 -14.88
C GLN A 32 -19.28 0.77 -14.21
N THR A 33 -18.21 0.53 -14.96
CA THR A 33 -16.96 -0.01 -14.42
C THR A 33 -16.13 1.14 -13.86
N ALA A 34 -15.95 1.20 -12.53
CA ALA A 34 -15.30 2.33 -11.86
C ALA A 34 -13.88 2.65 -12.36
N ALA A 35 -13.12 1.64 -12.79
CA ALA A 35 -11.76 1.80 -13.31
C ALA A 35 -11.69 2.10 -14.82
N TYR A 36 -12.82 2.18 -15.52
CA TYR A 36 -12.85 2.38 -16.96
C TYR A 36 -12.79 3.86 -17.32
N THR A 37 -11.88 4.23 -18.23
CA THR A 37 -11.80 5.59 -18.76
C THR A 37 -12.52 5.69 -20.10
N ARG A 38 -13.23 6.80 -20.33
CA ARG A 38 -13.88 7.04 -21.62
C ARG A 38 -12.82 7.16 -22.72
N LYS A 39 -12.98 6.38 -23.78
CA LYS A 39 -12.07 6.37 -24.93
C LYS A 39 -12.63 7.15 -26.10
N SER A 40 -11.76 7.84 -26.83
CA SER A 40 -12.08 8.51 -28.09
C SER A 40 -11.12 8.09 -29.19
N VAL A 41 -11.64 7.93 -30.41
CA VAL A 41 -10.83 7.64 -31.60
C VAL A 41 -10.66 8.91 -32.42
N THR A 42 -9.42 9.21 -32.80
CA THR A 42 -9.12 10.31 -33.74
C THR A 42 -8.87 9.73 -35.12
N VAL A 43 -9.61 10.22 -36.11
CA VAL A 43 -9.52 9.84 -37.51
C VAL A 43 -9.07 11.07 -38.31
N GLN A 44 -8.08 10.91 -39.18
CA GLN A 44 -7.58 11.99 -40.05
C GLN A 44 -7.66 11.58 -41.51
N ALA A 45 -7.97 12.54 -42.37
CA ALA A 45 -7.87 12.35 -43.82
C ALA A 45 -6.40 12.20 -44.24
N GLN A 46 -6.12 11.30 -45.18
CA GLN A 46 -4.79 11.25 -45.79
C GLN A 46 -4.53 12.51 -46.64
N ASP A 47 -3.26 12.94 -46.69
CA ASP A 47 -2.82 14.23 -47.26
C ASP A 47 -3.22 14.46 -48.72
N ASN A 48 -3.52 13.39 -49.47
CA ASN A 48 -3.98 13.49 -50.86
C ASN A 48 -5.51 13.28 -50.98
N PRO A 49 -6.22 14.20 -51.67
CA PRO A 49 -7.65 14.06 -51.94
C PRO A 49 -7.98 12.73 -52.61
N GLY A 50 -8.89 11.96 -51.99
CA GLY A 50 -9.35 10.67 -52.51
C GLY A 50 -8.56 9.44 -52.06
N GLN A 51 -7.63 9.55 -51.10
CA GLN A 51 -6.94 8.39 -50.49
C GLN A 51 -7.66 7.83 -49.25
N GLY A 52 -8.70 8.52 -48.76
CA GLY A 52 -9.51 8.06 -47.63
C GLY A 52 -9.00 8.57 -46.28
N VAL A 53 -9.23 7.79 -45.23
CA VAL A 53 -8.92 8.18 -43.84
C VAL A 53 -8.04 7.15 -43.14
N THR A 54 -7.29 7.59 -42.15
CA THR A 54 -6.54 6.70 -41.24
C THR A 54 -6.95 6.97 -39.79
N THR A 55 -7.08 5.91 -39.02
CA THR A 55 -7.20 6.01 -37.56
C THR A 55 -5.80 6.32 -37.00
N ILE A 56 -5.69 7.37 -36.19
CA ILE A 56 -4.40 7.82 -35.65
C ILE A 56 -4.13 7.20 -34.28
N ALA A 57 -5.09 7.36 -33.37
CA ALA A 57 -4.93 6.93 -32.01
C ALA A 57 -6.28 6.79 -31.33
N VAL A 58 -6.34 5.87 -30.38
CA VAL A 58 -7.35 5.87 -29.33
C VAL A 58 -6.74 6.57 -28.13
N THR A 59 -7.46 7.54 -27.57
CA THR A 59 -7.03 8.32 -26.40
C THR A 59 -8.00 8.13 -25.25
N ARG A 60 -7.48 8.20 -24.03
CA ARG A 60 -8.24 8.13 -22.78
C ARG A 60 -8.61 9.54 -22.34
N ALA A 61 -9.85 9.74 -21.89
CA ALA A 61 -10.28 10.97 -21.25
C ALA A 61 -9.94 10.87 -19.75
N THR A 62 -8.76 11.35 -19.37
CA THR A 62 -8.25 11.33 -17.99
C THR A 62 -7.78 12.70 -17.55
N ASP A 63 -8.05 13.05 -16.30
CA ASP A 63 -7.44 14.20 -15.63
C ASP A 63 -6.33 13.68 -14.70
N ALA A 64 -5.08 14.08 -14.98
CA ALA A 64 -3.92 13.61 -14.25
C ALA A 64 -3.86 14.15 -12.81
N ALA A 65 -4.37 15.36 -12.56
CA ALA A 65 -4.41 15.93 -11.21
C ALA A 65 -5.46 15.21 -10.37
N LEU A 66 -6.65 15.01 -10.92
CA LEU A 66 -7.72 14.26 -10.24
C LEU A 66 -7.31 12.81 -9.95
N ALA A 67 -6.60 12.16 -10.87
CA ALA A 67 -6.08 10.81 -10.65
C ALA A 67 -5.06 10.75 -9.51
N GLN A 68 -4.18 11.75 -9.40
CA GLN A 68 -3.22 11.85 -8.28
C GLN A 68 -3.93 12.09 -6.95
N ASP A 69 -4.90 13.00 -6.92
CA ASP A 69 -5.70 13.27 -5.72
C ASP A 69 -6.46 12.01 -5.28
N LEU A 70 -7.07 11.29 -6.21
CA LEU A 70 -7.79 10.05 -5.92
C LEU A 70 -6.87 9.00 -5.28
N VAL A 71 -5.66 8.81 -5.81
CA VAL A 71 -4.66 7.88 -5.26
C VAL A 71 -4.28 8.29 -3.84
N ALA A 72 -4.01 9.57 -3.61
CA ALA A 72 -3.62 10.10 -2.29
C ALA A 72 -4.74 9.97 -1.26
N TYR A 73 -5.98 10.33 -1.61
CA TYR A 73 -7.13 10.20 -0.72
C TYR A 73 -7.47 8.74 -0.41
N THR A 74 -7.26 7.84 -1.37
CA THR A 74 -7.45 6.40 -1.15
C THR A 74 -6.42 5.86 -0.16
N ALA A 75 -5.16 6.32 -0.23
CA ALA A 75 -4.15 5.96 0.75
C ALA A 75 -4.46 6.47 2.16
N LEU A 76 -4.92 7.72 2.26
CA LEU A 76 -5.38 8.27 3.53
C LEU A 76 -6.58 7.50 4.10
N ALA A 77 -7.53 7.13 3.25
CA ALA A 77 -8.69 6.33 3.65
C ALA A 77 -8.29 4.92 4.14
N GLY A 78 -7.36 4.25 3.45
CA GLY A 78 -6.82 2.96 3.86
C GLY A 78 -6.13 3.03 5.22
N GLN A 79 -5.26 4.02 5.41
CA GLN A 79 -4.56 4.27 6.68
C GLN A 79 -5.54 4.50 7.84
N THR A 80 -6.46 5.45 7.67
CA THR A 80 -7.41 5.83 8.72
C THR A 80 -8.42 4.72 9.02
N GLY A 81 -8.82 3.95 8.01
CA GLY A 81 -9.67 2.77 8.17
C GLY A 81 -8.98 1.66 8.97
N ALA A 82 -7.72 1.35 8.67
CA ALA A 82 -6.94 0.39 9.44
C ALA A 82 -6.77 0.83 10.90
N GLN A 83 -6.38 2.08 11.12
CA GLN A 83 -6.26 2.64 12.48
C GLN A 83 -7.57 2.56 13.26
N ALA A 84 -8.69 2.96 12.65
CA ALA A 84 -10.00 2.91 13.28
C ALA A 84 -10.40 1.47 13.66
N SER A 85 -10.10 0.50 12.80
CA SER A 85 -10.38 -0.92 13.06
C SER A 85 -9.66 -1.43 14.30
N TYR A 86 -8.34 -1.22 14.40
CA TYR A 86 -7.56 -1.67 15.56
C TYR A 86 -7.90 -0.90 16.83
N MET A 87 -8.14 0.42 16.75
CA MET A 87 -8.62 1.22 17.89
C MET A 87 -9.97 0.71 18.39
N LYS A 88 -10.86 0.29 17.50
CA LYS A 88 -12.14 -0.32 17.90
C LYS A 88 -11.94 -1.64 18.64
N GLN A 89 -11.02 -2.49 18.18
CA GLN A 89 -10.69 -3.75 18.87
C GLN A 89 -10.14 -3.50 20.29
N LEU A 90 -9.18 -2.58 20.42
CA LEU A 90 -8.65 -2.18 21.72
C LEU A 90 -9.75 -1.59 22.62
N SER A 91 -10.59 -0.70 22.10
CA SER A 91 -11.71 -0.14 22.87
C SER A 91 -12.69 -1.21 23.36
N SER A 92 -12.93 -2.26 22.56
CA SER A 92 -13.76 -3.39 22.97
C SER A 92 -13.09 -4.25 24.03
N LEU A 93 -11.76 -4.33 24.04
CA LEU A 93 -10.99 -5.09 25.03
C LEU A 93 -11.04 -4.44 26.41
N PHE A 94 -10.88 -3.11 26.46
CA PHE A 94 -10.97 -2.34 27.69
C PHE A 94 -12.40 -2.22 28.25
N GLY A 95 -13.40 -2.71 27.51
CA GLY A 95 -14.80 -2.64 27.89
C GLY A 95 -15.46 -1.35 27.41
N SER A 96 -16.73 -1.48 27.01
CA SER A 96 -17.67 -0.36 27.06
C SER A 96 -18.04 -0.16 28.54
N ALA A 97 -18.31 1.08 28.94
CA ALA A 97 -18.72 1.51 30.29
C ALA A 97 -19.95 0.80 30.92
N ASN A 98 -20.41 -0.32 30.34
CA ASN A 98 -21.65 -1.01 30.65
C ASN A 98 -21.49 -2.51 31.01
N GLY A 99 -20.33 -2.94 31.55
CA GLY A 99 -20.36 -4.08 32.50
C GLY A 99 -19.63 -5.38 32.15
N ASN A 100 -18.64 -5.38 31.27
CA ASN A 100 -17.76 -6.55 31.12
C ASN A 100 -16.33 -6.22 31.59
N ALA A 101 -16.10 -6.41 32.90
CA ALA A 101 -14.79 -6.41 33.54
C ALA A 101 -13.94 -5.14 33.31
N ASP A 102 -14.42 -4.03 33.86
CA ASP A 102 -13.66 -2.79 33.96
C ASP A 102 -12.57 -2.94 35.01
N LEU A 103 -11.33 -2.71 34.60
CA LEU A 103 -10.18 -2.55 35.50
C LEU A 103 -10.50 -1.56 36.63
N ALA A 104 -11.31 -0.55 36.35
CA ALA A 104 -11.82 0.40 37.34
C ALA A 104 -12.61 -0.30 38.46
N THR A 105 -13.60 -1.13 38.13
CA THR A 105 -14.38 -1.89 39.12
C THR A 105 -13.51 -2.85 39.92
N ALA A 106 -12.60 -3.58 39.27
CA ALA A 106 -11.69 -4.48 39.98
C ALA A 106 -10.76 -3.72 40.95
N THR A 107 -10.36 -2.50 40.59
CA THR A 107 -9.56 -1.61 41.44
C THR A 107 -10.39 -1.07 42.61
N GLU A 108 -11.61 -0.61 42.36
CA GLU A 108 -12.56 -0.13 43.38
C GLU A 108 -12.89 -1.23 44.40
N ASP A 109 -13.17 -2.44 43.94
CA ASP A 109 -13.42 -3.62 44.78
C ASP A 109 -12.22 -3.92 45.69
N PHE A 110 -11.01 -3.95 45.11
CA PHE A 110 -9.78 -4.19 45.88
C PHE A 110 -9.54 -3.10 46.93
N THR A 111 -9.64 -1.83 46.55
CA THR A 111 -9.44 -0.71 47.49
C THR A 111 -10.49 -0.68 48.59
N SER A 112 -11.73 -1.07 48.28
CA SER A 112 -12.83 -1.17 49.25
C SER A 112 -12.61 -2.32 50.24
N ALA A 113 -12.21 -3.51 49.77
CA ALA A 113 -11.83 -4.62 50.64
C ALA A 113 -10.65 -4.25 51.54
N TRP A 114 -9.67 -3.51 51.02
CA TRP A 114 -8.53 -3.01 51.79
C TRP A 114 -8.96 -2.06 52.92
N ALA A 115 -9.92 -1.17 52.66
CA ALA A 115 -10.47 -0.27 53.68
C ALA A 115 -11.20 -1.03 54.79
N VAL A 116 -11.93 -2.11 54.46
CA VAL A 116 -12.57 -2.98 55.46
C VAL A 116 -11.52 -3.68 56.33
N LEU A 117 -10.46 -4.20 55.74
CA LEU A 117 -9.36 -4.81 56.49
C LEU A 117 -8.66 -3.80 57.42
N GLN A 118 -8.47 -2.55 56.97
CA GLN A 118 -7.91 -1.49 57.82
C GLN A 118 -8.78 -1.20 59.05
N ALA A 119 -10.11 -1.27 58.92
CA ALA A 119 -11.03 -1.06 60.03
C ALA A 119 -11.08 -2.26 60.99
N SER A 120 -10.70 -3.47 60.56
CA SER A 120 -10.77 -4.69 61.36
C SER A 120 -9.67 -5.69 60.99
N PRO A 121 -8.40 -5.41 61.38
CA PRO A 121 -7.24 -6.17 60.92
C PRO A 121 -7.21 -7.62 61.43
N ASP A 122 -7.87 -7.91 62.57
CA ASP A 122 -7.91 -9.24 63.17
C ASP A 122 -9.01 -10.15 62.58
N SER A 123 -9.85 -9.64 61.66
CA SER A 123 -10.88 -10.46 60.99
C SER A 123 -10.26 -11.31 59.89
N VAL A 124 -10.39 -12.63 60.04
CA VAL A 124 -9.94 -13.62 59.04
C VAL A 124 -10.74 -13.47 57.74
N GLU A 125 -12.02 -13.14 57.83
CA GLU A 125 -12.89 -12.89 56.69
C GLU A 125 -12.42 -11.67 55.88
N ALA A 126 -12.07 -10.56 56.54
CA ALA A 126 -11.56 -9.37 55.88
C ALA A 126 -10.19 -9.62 55.20
N GLN A 127 -9.32 -10.41 55.84
CA GLN A 127 -8.03 -10.82 55.24
C GLN A 127 -8.25 -11.67 53.99
N ALA A 128 -9.17 -12.64 54.04
CA ALA A 128 -9.47 -13.51 52.91
C ALA A 128 -10.12 -12.75 51.73
N ASP A 129 -11.01 -11.79 52.03
CA ASP A 129 -11.66 -10.98 51.00
C ASP A 129 -10.66 -10.10 50.23
N VAL A 130 -9.72 -9.46 50.92
CA VAL A 130 -8.64 -8.69 50.28
C VAL A 130 -7.82 -9.56 49.32
N VAL A 131 -7.44 -10.77 49.73
CA VAL A 131 -6.68 -11.70 48.87
C VAL A 131 -7.51 -12.09 47.64
N ALA A 132 -8.81 -12.37 47.81
CA ALA A 132 -9.69 -12.71 46.71
C ALA A 132 -9.86 -11.55 45.71
N LYS A 133 -10.05 -10.32 46.20
CA LYS A 133 -10.16 -9.12 45.33
C LYS A 133 -8.84 -8.78 44.65
N ALA A 134 -7.71 -8.96 45.33
CA ALA A 134 -6.39 -8.80 44.72
C ALA A 134 -6.16 -9.80 43.59
N ALA A 135 -6.52 -11.07 43.78
CA ALA A 135 -6.43 -12.09 42.74
C ALA A 135 -7.30 -11.74 41.53
N ALA A 136 -8.55 -11.32 41.75
CA ALA A 136 -9.45 -10.90 40.68
C ALA A 136 -8.94 -9.68 39.88
N LEU A 137 -8.29 -8.73 40.57
CA LEU A 137 -7.63 -7.59 39.92
C LEU A 137 -6.46 -8.04 39.05
N VAL A 138 -5.60 -8.92 39.57
CA VAL A 138 -4.46 -9.49 38.81
C VAL A 138 -4.95 -10.26 37.59
N ASP A 139 -5.98 -11.09 37.73
CA ASP A 139 -6.58 -11.83 36.61
C ASP A 139 -7.13 -10.88 35.53
N THR A 140 -7.75 -9.77 35.95
CA THR A 140 -8.24 -8.73 35.02
C THR A 140 -7.10 -8.06 34.27
N VAL A 141 -6.02 -7.69 34.97
CA VAL A 141 -4.82 -7.08 34.36
C VAL A 141 -4.18 -8.05 33.36
N ASN A 142 -4.00 -9.32 33.75
CA ASN A 142 -3.40 -10.33 32.89
C ASN A 142 -4.25 -10.57 31.62
N ARG A 143 -5.58 -10.69 31.76
CA ARG A 143 -6.50 -10.84 30.63
C ARG A 143 -6.42 -9.66 29.66
N LEU A 144 -6.33 -8.43 30.18
CA LEU A 144 -6.19 -7.23 29.35
C LEU A 144 -4.83 -7.22 28.63
N ALA A 145 -3.74 -7.56 29.34
CA ALA A 145 -2.41 -7.66 28.74
C ALA A 145 -2.38 -8.69 27.59
N GLU A 146 -2.90 -9.90 27.83
CA GLU A 146 -3.02 -10.93 26.78
C GLU A 146 -3.89 -10.48 25.61
N GLY A 147 -4.91 -9.67 25.86
CA GLY A 147 -5.74 -9.10 24.81
C GLY A 147 -5.00 -8.10 23.93
N VAL A 148 -4.16 -7.25 24.54
CA VAL A 148 -3.31 -6.31 23.80
C VAL A 148 -2.29 -7.08 22.97
N ASP A 149 -1.65 -8.10 23.54
CA ASP A 149 -0.69 -8.95 22.83
C ASP A 149 -1.33 -9.66 21.62
N LYS A 150 -2.60 -10.07 21.73
CA LYS A 150 -3.36 -10.66 20.60
C LYS A 150 -3.63 -9.63 19.50
N VAL A 151 -3.97 -8.39 19.85
CA VAL A 151 -4.15 -7.32 18.85
C VAL A 151 -2.82 -7.01 18.17
N ASP A 152 -1.72 -6.96 18.91
CA ASP A 152 -0.38 -6.75 18.32
C ASP A 152 0.01 -7.88 17.36
N ALA A 153 -0.18 -9.14 17.77
CA ALA A 153 0.06 -10.29 16.91
C ALA A 153 -0.80 -10.27 15.63
N GLN A 154 -2.06 -9.83 15.74
CA GLN A 154 -2.94 -9.64 14.58
C GLN A 154 -2.41 -8.55 13.64
N VAL A 155 -1.98 -7.40 14.18
CA VAL A 155 -1.37 -6.32 13.38
C VAL A 155 -0.13 -6.82 12.63
N GLN A 156 0.72 -7.62 13.27
CA GLN A 156 1.90 -8.20 12.63
C GLN A 156 1.53 -9.16 11.50
N ALA A 157 0.53 -10.02 11.70
CA ALA A 157 0.03 -10.94 10.68
C ALA A 157 -0.58 -10.19 9.49
N ASP A 158 -1.42 -9.19 9.75
CA ASP A 158 -2.06 -8.37 8.71
C ASP A 158 -1.03 -7.52 7.95
N THR A 159 0.02 -7.04 8.62
CA THR A 159 1.14 -6.36 7.97
C THR A 159 1.90 -7.31 7.03
N GLY A 160 2.15 -8.54 7.46
CA GLY A 160 2.77 -9.57 6.62
C GLY A 160 1.94 -9.84 5.36
N ALA A 161 0.63 -10.07 5.53
CA ALA A 161 -0.28 -10.27 4.40
C ALA A 161 -0.35 -9.05 3.47
N ALA A 162 -0.36 -7.84 4.01
CA ALA A 162 -0.33 -6.61 3.21
C ALA A 162 0.95 -6.49 2.39
N VAL A 163 2.11 -6.88 2.93
CA VAL A 163 3.38 -6.90 2.18
C VAL A 163 3.33 -7.90 1.02
N ASP A 164 2.77 -9.09 1.24
CA ASP A 164 2.60 -10.09 0.19
C ASP A 164 1.67 -9.59 -0.94
N ASP A 165 0.55 -8.98 -0.57
CA ASP A 165 -0.39 -8.35 -1.52
C ASP A 165 0.27 -7.21 -2.29
N ILE A 166 1.04 -6.34 -1.61
CA ILE A 166 1.81 -5.26 -2.24
C ILE A 166 2.78 -5.82 -3.28
N ASN A 167 3.54 -6.87 -2.93
CA ASN A 167 4.50 -7.48 -3.85
C ASN A 167 3.81 -8.11 -5.08
N GLY A 168 2.66 -8.75 -4.88
CA GLY A 168 1.84 -9.27 -5.97
C GLY A 168 1.37 -8.16 -6.92
N ILE A 169 0.78 -7.10 -6.38
CA ILE A 169 0.29 -5.95 -7.17
C ILE A 169 1.45 -5.27 -7.92
N LEU A 170 2.62 -5.10 -7.29
CA LEU A 170 3.80 -4.52 -7.94
C LEU A 170 4.29 -5.38 -9.11
N THR A 171 4.25 -6.71 -8.97
CA THR A 171 4.63 -7.64 -10.04
C THR A 171 3.67 -7.53 -11.24
N ASP A 172 2.37 -7.42 -10.97
CA ASP A 172 1.36 -7.23 -12.02
C ASP A 172 1.51 -5.87 -12.71
N ILE A 173 1.80 -4.80 -11.96
CA ILE A 173 2.09 -3.46 -12.52
C ILE A 173 3.33 -3.49 -13.41
N ASP A 174 4.39 -4.19 -13.02
CA ASP A 174 5.62 -4.34 -13.80
C ASP A 174 5.35 -5.05 -15.14
N SER A 175 4.63 -6.18 -15.10
CA SER A 175 4.18 -6.90 -16.29
C SER A 175 3.33 -6.03 -17.22
N LEU A 176 2.43 -5.21 -16.69
CA LEU A 176 1.65 -4.25 -17.47
C LEU A 176 2.53 -3.16 -18.08
N ASN A 177 3.52 -2.64 -17.35
CA ASN A 177 4.45 -1.64 -17.87
C ASN A 177 5.27 -2.17 -19.06
N ASP A 178 5.72 -3.42 -18.99
CA ASP A 178 6.41 -4.08 -20.10
C ASP A 178 5.50 -4.23 -21.33
N ARG A 179 4.26 -4.69 -21.13
CA ARG A 179 3.27 -4.83 -22.21
C ARG A 179 2.89 -3.49 -22.83
N ILE A 180 2.71 -2.45 -22.03
CA ILE A 180 2.46 -1.07 -22.50
C ILE A 180 3.66 -0.57 -23.30
N THR A 181 4.88 -0.80 -22.81
CA THR A 181 6.10 -0.36 -23.48
C THR A 181 6.29 -1.08 -24.82
N ALA A 182 6.06 -2.39 -24.88
CA ALA A 182 6.09 -3.18 -26.10
C ALA A 182 5.00 -2.73 -27.09
N GLY A 183 3.75 -2.61 -26.64
CA GLY A 183 2.64 -2.17 -27.49
C GLY A 183 2.85 -0.78 -28.08
N ARG A 184 3.39 0.17 -27.31
CA ARG A 184 3.74 1.51 -27.81
C ARG A 184 4.85 1.49 -28.87
N ARG A 185 5.83 0.58 -28.77
CA ARG A 185 6.89 0.42 -29.79
C ARG A 185 6.34 -0.12 -31.11
N GLU A 186 5.32 -0.97 -31.05
CA GLU A 186 4.64 -1.55 -32.21
C GLU A 186 3.53 -0.63 -32.78
N ALA A 187 3.40 0.60 -32.25
CA ALA A 187 2.30 1.52 -32.57
C ALA A 187 0.90 0.91 -32.35
N GLY A 188 0.81 -0.04 -31.42
CA GLY A 188 -0.43 -0.69 -31.00
C GLY A 188 -1.21 0.13 -29.96
N ASP A 189 -2.48 -0.24 -29.78
CA ASP A 189 -3.38 0.37 -28.80
C ASP A 189 -3.09 -0.18 -27.38
N THR A 190 -2.72 0.70 -26.45
CA THR A 190 -2.37 0.32 -25.06
C THR A 190 -3.37 0.81 -24.02
N VAL A 191 -4.46 1.45 -24.43
CA VAL A 191 -5.34 2.17 -23.50
C VAL A 191 -6.01 1.26 -22.48
N GLU A 192 -6.35 0.02 -22.85
CA GLU A 192 -6.88 -0.98 -21.90
C GLU A 192 -5.85 -1.40 -20.86
N LEU A 193 -4.57 -1.56 -21.26
CA LEU A 193 -3.50 -1.94 -20.33
C LEU A 193 -3.21 -0.82 -19.35
N GLU A 194 -3.31 0.42 -19.81
CA GLU A 194 -3.16 1.58 -18.94
C GLU A 194 -4.30 1.70 -17.93
N ASP A 195 -5.55 1.42 -18.32
CA ASP A 195 -6.69 1.35 -17.39
C ASP A 195 -6.46 0.26 -16.32
N GLN A 196 -5.97 -0.93 -16.73
CA GLN A 196 -5.65 -2.02 -15.80
C GLN A 196 -4.54 -1.62 -14.81
N ARG A 197 -3.49 -0.96 -15.30
CA ARG A 197 -2.39 -0.50 -14.46
C ARG A 197 -2.88 0.54 -13.45
N ASP A 198 -3.67 1.51 -13.91
CA ASP A 198 -4.17 2.58 -13.04
C ASP A 198 -5.13 2.03 -11.97
N ALA A 199 -5.91 0.98 -12.30
CA ALA A 199 -6.72 0.25 -11.32
C ALA A 199 -5.87 -0.46 -10.26
N LEU A 200 -4.76 -1.09 -10.66
CA LEU A 200 -3.82 -1.72 -9.73
C LEU A 200 -3.10 -0.69 -8.85
N VAL A 201 -2.74 0.48 -9.41
CA VAL A 201 -2.18 1.59 -8.64
C VAL A 201 -3.16 2.07 -7.57
N LEU A 202 -4.45 2.21 -7.91
CA LEU A 202 -5.48 2.59 -6.95
C LEU A 202 -5.67 1.52 -5.86
N ARG A 203 -5.61 0.24 -6.22
CA ARG A 203 -5.65 -0.86 -5.24
C ARG A 203 -4.42 -0.83 -4.32
N LEU A 204 -3.24 -0.63 -4.89
CA LEU A 204 -1.99 -0.50 -4.15
C LEU A 204 -2.05 0.68 -3.17
N SER A 205 -2.61 1.81 -3.60
CA SER A 205 -2.69 2.99 -2.76
C SER A 205 -3.56 2.79 -1.53
N ASN A 206 -4.55 1.88 -1.56
CA ASN A 206 -5.31 1.51 -0.37
C ASN A 206 -4.46 0.78 0.70
N LEU A 207 -3.30 0.21 0.33
CA LEU A 207 -2.42 -0.53 1.23
C LEU A 207 -1.22 0.31 1.70
N ILE A 208 -0.72 1.22 0.86
CA ILE A 208 0.46 2.04 1.13
C ILE A 208 0.35 3.39 0.43
N ASP A 209 1.03 4.42 0.93
CA ASP A 209 1.16 5.67 0.19
C ASP A 209 1.94 5.46 -1.12
N VAL A 210 1.38 5.93 -2.23
CA VAL A 210 1.93 5.73 -3.58
C VAL A 210 2.04 7.07 -4.28
N LYS A 211 3.23 7.33 -4.84
CA LYS A 211 3.48 8.45 -5.73
C LYS A 211 3.81 7.95 -7.13
N THR A 212 2.96 8.26 -8.09
CA THR A 212 3.22 7.96 -9.51
C THR A 212 4.02 9.09 -10.16
N ILE A 213 5.01 8.72 -10.98
CA ILE A 213 5.81 9.67 -11.76
C ILE A 213 5.65 9.29 -13.23
N PRO A 214 4.95 10.10 -14.04
CA PRO A 214 4.84 9.85 -15.47
C PRO A 214 6.21 10.04 -16.13
N GLY A 215 6.75 8.97 -16.72
CA GLY A 215 7.89 9.06 -17.63
C GLY A 215 9.26 8.91 -16.99
N ARG A 216 9.73 7.66 -16.89
CA ARG A 216 11.08 7.31 -17.29
C ARG A 216 11.11 5.83 -17.64
N THR A 217 11.68 5.48 -18.80
CA THR A 217 12.30 4.16 -18.98
C THR A 217 13.07 3.86 -17.70
N VAL A 218 12.67 2.82 -16.96
CA VAL A 218 13.32 2.43 -15.71
C VAL A 218 14.75 2.00 -16.01
N ALA A 219 15.68 2.95 -15.99
CA ALA A 219 17.03 2.66 -15.57
C ALA A 219 16.94 2.47 -14.07
N TRP A 220 16.96 1.21 -13.63
CA TRP A 220 17.04 0.81 -12.23
C TRP A 220 18.14 1.63 -11.55
N ARG A 221 17.77 2.64 -10.77
CA ARG A 221 18.67 3.18 -9.76
C ARG A 221 18.33 2.43 -8.50
N SER A 222 19.10 1.38 -8.23
CA SER A 222 19.07 0.64 -6.97
C SER A 222 18.98 1.63 -5.81
N ILE A 223 17.87 1.59 -5.07
CA ILE A 223 17.80 2.22 -3.76
C ILE A 223 18.72 1.38 -2.87
N PRO A 224 19.86 1.90 -2.37
CA PRO A 224 20.64 1.15 -1.41
C PRO A 224 19.73 0.88 -0.19
N PRO A 225 19.77 -0.32 0.41
CA PRO A 225 18.94 -0.64 1.55
C PRO A 225 19.15 0.41 2.63
N ALA A 226 18.05 1.00 3.13
CA ALA A 226 18.11 1.90 4.26
C ALA A 226 18.79 1.17 5.43
N ALA A 227 19.89 1.72 5.92
CA ALA A 227 20.54 1.18 7.11
C ALA A 227 19.53 1.21 8.27
N PRO A 228 19.44 0.15 9.10
CA PRO A 228 18.53 0.13 10.23
C PRO A 228 18.88 1.27 11.21
N PRO A 229 17.87 1.85 11.89
CA PRO A 229 17.98 3.11 12.64
C PRO A 229 18.95 3.09 13.84
N TRP A 230 19.64 1.97 14.11
CA TRP A 230 20.50 1.82 15.28
C TRP A 230 22.02 1.78 14.97
N SER A 231 22.47 2.06 13.74
CA SER A 231 23.92 2.08 13.47
C SER A 231 24.60 3.32 14.10
N ILE A 232 25.13 3.16 15.31
CA ILE A 232 26.01 4.13 15.97
C ILE A 232 27.29 4.25 15.14
N SER A 233 27.47 5.40 14.48
CA SER A 233 28.69 5.74 13.75
C SER A 233 29.84 5.97 14.73
N ARG A 234 30.82 5.06 14.74
CA ARG A 234 32.13 5.35 15.36
C ARG A 234 32.89 6.35 14.46
N PRO A 235 33.50 7.41 15.02
CA PRO A 235 34.32 8.33 14.24
C PRO A 235 35.58 7.61 13.73
N PRO A 236 36.11 7.97 12.55
CA PRO A 236 37.23 7.27 11.93
C PRO A 236 38.52 7.48 12.74
N GLY A 237 39.06 6.38 13.25
CA GLY A 237 40.38 6.35 13.87
C GLY A 237 41.49 6.59 12.83
N SER A 238 42.39 7.51 13.16
CA SER A 238 43.64 7.74 12.43
C SER A 238 44.49 6.45 12.35
N PRO A 239 45.22 6.19 11.26
CA PRO A 239 46.11 5.04 11.18
C PRO A 239 47.28 5.21 12.15
N MET A 240 47.32 4.40 13.21
CA MET A 240 48.54 4.13 13.95
C MET A 240 49.41 3.17 13.13
N THR A 241 50.42 3.70 12.46
CA THR A 241 51.61 2.92 12.07
C THR A 241 52.82 3.56 12.73
N ALA A 242 53.26 2.97 13.84
CA ALA A 242 54.56 3.25 14.44
C ALA A 242 55.67 2.45 13.71
N PRO A 243 56.93 2.93 13.72
CA PRO A 243 58.00 2.37 12.90
C PRO A 243 58.67 1.18 13.59
N MET A 244 58.90 0.08 12.86
CA MET A 244 59.84 -0.97 13.28
C MET A 244 61.21 -0.68 12.66
N SER A 245 62.16 -0.31 13.53
CA SER A 245 63.59 -0.22 13.23
C SER A 245 64.22 -1.63 13.31
N PRO A 246 65.08 -2.05 12.37
CA PRO A 246 65.79 -3.32 12.46
C PRO A 246 67.09 -3.16 13.27
N GLY A 247 67.25 -3.95 14.35
CA GLY A 247 68.49 -4.05 15.12
C GLY A 247 69.56 -4.93 14.42
N PRO A 248 70.86 -4.69 14.67
CA PRO A 248 71.95 -5.29 13.91
C PRO A 248 72.37 -6.68 14.41
N ALA A 249 72.99 -7.44 13.51
CA ALA A 249 73.43 -8.82 13.65
C ALA A 249 74.75 -9.00 14.42
N MET A 250 74.77 -10.04 15.27
CA MET A 250 75.87 -10.95 15.71
C MET A 250 77.22 -10.37 16.19
N PRO A 251 78.03 -11.15 16.94
CA PRO A 251 78.91 -12.15 16.31
C PRO A 251 79.02 -13.49 17.07
N SER A 252 79.45 -14.49 16.32
CA SER A 252 79.93 -15.80 16.73
C SER A 252 81.41 -15.77 17.13
N ARG A 253 81.73 -16.04 18.39
CA ARG A 253 82.75 -16.97 18.93
C ARG A 253 82.94 -16.74 20.42
#